data_AF-A0A1A8DXR8-F1
#
_entry.id   AF-A0A1A8DXR8-F1
#
_cell.length_a   1.000
_cell.length_b   1.000
_cell.length_c   1.000
_cell.angle_alpha   90.00
_cell.angle_beta   90.00
_cell.angle_gamma   90.00
#
_symmetry.space_group_name_H-M   'P 1'
#
loop_
_entity.id
_entity.type
_entity.pdbx_description
1 polymer ?
#
loop_
_entity_poly.entity_id
_entity_poly.type
_entity_poly.pdbx_seq_one_letter_code
_entity_poly.pdbx_strand_id
1 'polypeptide(L)' 'ANEKLQEYFNKHIFSLEQLEYNKEGLVWEDIDWMDNGECLDLIEKKLGLLALVNEESHFPKATDGTLL' A
#
# COMPACT_ATOMS: atom_id res chain seq x y z
N ALA A 1 2.09 -8.56 3.09
CA ALA A 1 2.59 -9.32 1.91
C ALA A 1 1.60 -9.26 0.75
N ASN A 2 0.37 -9.74 0.92
CA ASN A 2 -0.65 -9.70 -0.16
C ASN A 2 -1.03 -8.27 -0.57
N GLU A 3 -1.15 -7.33 0.37
CA GLU A 3 -1.44 -5.92 0.02
C GLU A 3 -0.35 -5.28 -0.83
N LYS A 4 0.91 -5.62 -0.58
CA LYS A 4 2.03 -5.15 -1.39
C LYS A 4 2.06 -5.76 -2.79
N LEU A 5 1.58 -7.01 -2.91
CA LEU A 5 1.38 -7.66 -4.19
C LEU A 5 0.23 -7.02 -4.97
N GLN A 6 -0.85 -6.64 -4.28
CA GLN A 6 -1.99 -5.93 -4.87
C GLN A 6 -1.59 -4.54 -5.36
N GLU A 7 -0.81 -3.77 -4.58
CA GLU A 7 -0.25 -2.48 -5.00
C GLU A 7 0.62 -2.63 -6.24
N TYR A 8 1.51 -3.62 -6.25
CA TYR A 8 2.37 -3.91 -7.40
C TYR A 8 1.56 -4.32 -8.63
N PHE A 9 0.54 -5.16 -8.46
CA PHE A 9 -0.34 -5.60 -9.54
C PHE A 9 -1.11 -4.43 -10.14
N ASN A 10 -1.77 -3.61 -9.30
CA ASN A 10 -2.49 -2.43 -9.73
C ASN A 10 -1.55 -1.51 -10.54
N LYS A 11 -0.40 -1.14 -9.97
CA LYS A 11 0.57 -0.25 -10.65
C LYS A 11 1.08 -0.83 -11.98
N HIS A 12 1.34 -2.13 -12.02
CA HIS A 12 1.89 -2.77 -13.22
C HIS A 12 0.84 -2.93 -14.32
N ILE A 13 -0.37 -3.37 -13.99
CA ILE A 13 -1.47 -3.51 -14.94
C ILE A 13 -1.86 -2.15 -15.52
N PHE A 14 -2.08 -1.14 -14.68
CA PHE A 14 -2.43 0.20 -15.17
C PHE A 14 -1.32 0.81 -16.02
N SER A 15 -0.05 0.59 -15.67
CA SER A 15 1.07 1.06 -16.49
C SER A 15 1.14 0.37 -17.85
N LEU A 16 0.84 -0.93 -17.92
CA LEU A 16 0.82 -1.68 -19.18
C LEU A 16 -0.38 -1.30 -20.05
N GLU A 17 -1.56 -1.14 -19.45
CA GLU A 17 -2.76 -0.70 -20.15
C GLU A 17 -2.59 0.70 -20.73
N GLN A 18 -2.06 1.66 -19.95
CA GLN A 18 -1.74 3.00 -20.46
C GLN A 18 -0.74 2.98 -21.61
N LEU A 19 0.24 2.08 -21.60
CA LEU A 19 1.20 1.94 -22.69
C LEU A 19 0.53 1.45 -23.97
N GLU A 20 -0.40 0.50 -23.88
CA GLU A 20 -1.13 0.00 -25.04
C GLU A 20 -2.13 1.05 -25.56
N TYR A 21 -2.84 1.78 -24.69
CA TYR A 21 -3.73 2.87 -25.11
C TYR A 21 -2.98 4.01 -25.82
N ASN A 22 -1.79 4.37 -25.34
CA ASN A 22 -0.92 5.34 -26.02
C ASN A 22 -0.46 4.84 -27.39
N LYS A 23 -0.15 3.54 -27.51
CA LYS A 23 0.30 2.92 -28.75
C LYS A 23 -0.83 2.84 -29.79
N GLU A 24 -2.07 2.64 -29.36
CA GLU A 24 -3.25 2.62 -30.23
C GLU A 24 -3.83 4.03 -30.51
N GLY A 25 -3.33 5.07 -29.83
CA GLY A 25 -3.80 6.45 -30.01
C GLY A 25 -5.25 6.66 -29.55
N LEU A 26 -5.71 5.84 -28.61
CA LEU A 26 -7.08 5.88 -28.11
C LEU A 26 -7.24 7.02 -27.09
N VAL A 27 -8.38 7.73 -27.19
CA VAL A 27 -8.82 8.66 -26.13
C VAL A 27 -9.33 7.81 -24.98
N TRP A 28 -8.47 7.60 -23.99
CA TRP A 28 -8.78 6.85 -22.77
C TRP A 28 -9.31 7.80 -21.70
N GLU A 29 -10.47 7.47 -21.09
CA GLU A 29 -10.91 8.08 -19.85
C GLU A 29 -10.26 7.33 -18.69
N ASP A 30 -9.64 8.05 -17.76
CA ASP A 30 -9.00 7.46 -16.59
C ASP A 30 -10.01 6.60 -15.82
N ILE A 31 -9.69 5.31 -15.66
CA ILE A 31 -10.45 4.41 -14.80
C ILE A 31 -10.06 4.69 -13.36
N ASP A 32 -11.03 5.06 -12.53
CA ASP A 32 -10.83 5.21 -11.10
C ASP A 32 -10.59 3.83 -10.48
N TRP A 33 -9.39 3.60 -9.93
CA TRP A 33 -9.04 2.33 -9.28
C TRP A 33 -8.97 2.48 -7.77
N MET A 34 -9.27 1.39 -7.07
CA MET A 34 -9.18 1.37 -5.62
C MET A 34 -7.70 1.27 -5.21
N ASP A 35 -7.13 2.40 -4.82
CA ASP A 35 -5.77 2.46 -4.29
C ASP A 35 -5.74 1.90 -2.86
N ASN A 36 -4.93 0.85 -2.65
CA ASN A 36 -4.69 0.27 -1.33
C ASN A 36 -3.47 0.91 -0.64
N GLY A 37 -2.89 1.96 -1.23
CA GLY A 37 -1.78 2.73 -0.69
C GLY A 37 -2.05 3.24 0.72
N GLU A 38 -3.26 3.70 1.04
CA GLU A 38 -3.60 4.13 2.40
C GLU A 38 -3.53 2.99 3.44
N CYS A 39 -3.87 1.76 3.04
CA CYS A 39 -3.76 0.57 3.89
C CYS A 39 -2.29 0.21 4.14
N LEU A 40 -1.45 0.29 3.10
CA LEU A 40 0.00 0.11 3.23
C LEU A 40 0.63 1.21 4.08
N ASP A 41 0.20 2.47 3.91
CA ASP A 41 0.67 3.61 4.70
C ASP A 41 0.34 3.41 6.19
N LEU A 42 -0.86 2.91 6.51
CA LEU A 42 -1.23 2.60 7.90
C LEU A 42 -0.31 1.55 8.54
N ILE A 43 0.22 0.62 7.74
CA ILE A 43 1.05 -0.48 8.22
C ILE A 43 2.54 -0.10 8.26
N GLU A 44 3.08 0.50 7.20
CA GLU A 44 4.53 0.67 6.96
C GLU A 44 5.08 2.06 7.31
N LYS A 45 4.22 3.07 7.55
CA LYS A 45 4.67 4.44 7.84
C LYS A 45 5.41 4.54 9.19
N LYS A 46 6.17 5.62 9.37
CA LYS A 46 6.96 5.89 10.59
C LYS A 46 6.15 5.94 11.90
N LEU A 47 4.83 6.08 11.82
CA LEU A 47 3.89 5.98 12.94
C LEU A 47 2.77 4.96 12.64
N GLY A 48 3.06 4.04 11.71
CA GLY A 48 2.16 2.96 11.35
C GLY A 48 2.21 1.82 12.36
N LEU A 49 1.35 0.83 12.16
CA LEU A 49 1.20 -0.31 13.07
C LEU A 49 2.54 -1.01 13.35
N LEU A 50 3.37 -1.25 12.33
CA LEU A 50 4.66 -1.91 12.53
C LEU A 50 5.67 -1.05 13.28
N ALA A 51 5.61 0.27 13.15
CA ALA A 51 6.48 1.18 13.89
C ALA A 51 6.11 1.17 15.39
N LEU A 52 4.81 1.24 15.71
CA LEU A 52 4.32 1.19 17.10
C LEU A 52 4.61 -0.16 17.76
N VAL A 53 4.42 -1.27 17.05
CA VAL A 53 4.78 -2.62 17.52
C VAL A 53 6.28 -2.71 17.82
N ASN A 54 7.12 -2.16 16.94
CA ASN A 54 8.57 -2.14 17.15
C ASN A 54 8.94 -1.31 18.37
N GLU A 55 8.36 -0.12 18.54
CA GLU A 55 8.64 0.74 19.69
C GLU A 55 8.25 0.05 21.00
N GLU A 56 7.03 -0.47 21.12
CA GLU A 56 6.58 -1.23 22.30
C GLU A 56 7.47 -2.45 22.57
N SER A 57 7.89 -3.18 21.54
CA SER A 57 8.80 -4.34 21.70
C SER A 57 10.16 -3.99 22.30
N HIS A 58 10.60 -2.72 22.20
CA HIS A 58 11.85 -2.26 22.81
C HIS A 58 11.66 -1.81 24.28
N PHE A 59 10.42 -1.65 24.75
CA PHE A 59 10.14 -1.29 26.13
C PHE A 59 10.11 -2.54 27.03
N PRO A 60 10.94 -2.61 28.09
CA PRO A 60 11.06 -3.80 28.93
C PRO A 60 9.81 -4.11 29.80
N LYS A 61 8.76 -3.29 29.73
CA LYS A 61 7.49 -3.46 30.43
C LYS A 61 6.27 -3.41 29.50
N ALA A 62 6.49 -3.35 28.19
CA ALA A 62 5.38 -3.37 27.24
C ALA A 62 4.65 -4.72 27.31
N THR A 63 3.35 -4.66 27.07
CA THR A 63 2.47 -5.83 27.01
C THR A 63 1.49 -5.64 25.85
N ASP A 64 0.86 -6.70 25.37
CA ASP A 64 -0.13 -6.57 24.30
C ASP A 64 -1.27 -5.62 24.68
N GLY A 65 -1.57 -5.45 25.98
CA GLY A 65 -2.56 -4.51 26.49
C GLY A 65 -2.11 -3.04 26.57
N THR A 66 -0.81 -2.73 26.43
CA THR A 66 -0.33 -1.35 26.31
C THR A 66 -0.25 -0.89 24.85
N LEU A 67 -0.23 -1.83 23.91
CA LEU A 67 -0.20 -1.60 22.47
C LEU A 67 -1.60 -1.42 21.83
N LEU A 68 -2.63 -2.05 22.42
CA LEU A 68 -4.02 -2.11 21.91
C LEU A 68 -4.91 -1.00 22.48
#